data_AF-A0A7R6SYT3-F1
#
_entry.id   AF-A0A7R6SYT3-F1
#
_cell.length_a   1.000
_cell.length_b   1.000
_cell.length_c   1.000
_cell.angle_alpha   90.00
_cell.angle_beta   90.00
_cell.angle_gamma   90.00
#
_symmetry.space_group_name_H-M   'P 1'
#
loop_
_entity.id
_entity.type
_entity.pdbx_description
1 polymer ?
#
loop_
_entity_poly.entity_id
_entity_poly.type
_entity_poly.pdbx_seq_one_letter_code
_entity_poly.pdbx_strand_id
1 'polypeptide(L)'
;MPQLKGSLELMGIADAMQFLSVSGDTGVLKITNYKETKKVYFKNGKIIATASENPNEYLGQFLISYGIITEKGLKEAIDAQKEKKMMLGKMLVEEGIVSEEKMKAFIKTKIEETIYSAFTWEEGEYEFVPGETIELDMLEVEVDPNAVILEAARRVDEWERIRKVIPSRDYIPVIIFDKVVDSLPLSPNHAKLLRAINGKKSVENIAMEFRSPEFYVFKNLFDCYQNGYIKFKKPGEIDLSLAKKSIRNKVFKLIEQGSFLEAFTLIEVLSFKYRDPKLANDLNKVLQKKVEEIVGDGSKIPKLTKTINEIAAMTFSPEEGFLISRINGSWDINSIIKISPIKENKARTIFAELYQKGIIKFDG
;
A
#
# COMPACT_ATOMS: atom_id res chain seq x y z
N MET A 1 17.78 -36.05 32.37
CA MET A 1 16.49 -35.34 32.40
C MET A 1 15.81 -35.55 31.05
N PRO A 2 14.48 -35.72 30.98
CA PRO A 2 13.81 -35.87 29.70
C PRO A 2 14.11 -34.66 28.81
N GLN A 3 14.39 -34.92 27.54
CA GLN A 3 14.73 -33.89 26.56
C GLN A 3 13.44 -33.13 26.23
N LEU A 4 13.31 -31.87 26.67
CA LEU A 4 12.15 -31.05 26.33
C LEU A 4 12.27 -30.66 24.84
N LYS A 5 11.53 -31.38 24.01
CA LYS A 5 11.47 -31.24 22.55
C LYS A 5 10.04 -31.34 22.03
N GLY A 6 9.73 -30.62 20.97
CA GLY A 6 8.41 -30.68 20.33
C GLY A 6 8.35 -29.86 19.03
N SER A 7 7.20 -29.93 18.35
CA SER A 7 6.89 -29.11 17.17
C SER A 7 6.33 -27.74 17.56
N LEU A 8 6.52 -26.74 16.70
CA LEU A 8 5.93 -25.41 16.85
C LEU A 8 4.46 -25.46 16.45
N GLU A 9 3.61 -25.83 17.40
CA GLU A 9 2.26 -25.30 17.47
C GLU A 9 2.26 -24.20 18.53
N LEU A 10 1.40 -23.17 18.41
CA LEU A 10 1.38 -22.01 19.31
C LEU A 10 1.34 -22.39 20.80
N MET A 11 0.63 -23.48 21.13
CA MET A 11 0.57 -24.01 22.48
C MET A 11 1.91 -24.65 22.91
N GLY A 12 2.64 -25.30 22.00
CA GLY A 12 3.89 -25.99 22.30
C GLY A 12 5.03 -25.10 22.81
N ILE A 13 5.24 -23.92 22.20
CA ILE A 13 6.28 -22.97 22.68
C ILE A 13 5.88 -22.34 24.01
N ALA A 14 4.62 -21.93 24.13
CA ALA A 14 4.08 -21.32 25.33
C ALA A 14 4.19 -22.27 26.54
N ASP A 15 3.76 -23.52 26.35
CA ASP A 15 3.81 -24.57 27.38
C ASP A 15 5.26 -24.87 27.79
N ALA A 16 6.18 -24.95 26.82
CA ALA A 16 7.61 -25.14 27.10
C ALA A 16 8.18 -23.98 27.93
N MET A 17 7.92 -22.74 27.54
CA MET A 17 8.38 -21.56 28.28
C MET A 17 7.76 -21.47 29.67
N GLN A 18 6.47 -21.80 29.82
CA GLN A 18 5.78 -21.82 31.11
C GLN A 18 6.38 -22.90 32.02
N PHE A 19 6.62 -24.10 31.49
CA PHE A 19 7.26 -25.19 32.22
C PHE A 19 8.64 -24.76 32.75
N LEU A 20 9.50 -24.22 31.88
CA LEU A 20 10.83 -23.72 32.25
C LEU A 20 10.78 -22.62 33.32
N SER A 21 9.74 -21.78 33.28
CA SER A 21 9.56 -20.73 34.27
C SER A 21 9.17 -21.29 35.64
N VAL A 22 8.25 -22.26 35.68
CA VAL A 22 7.76 -22.90 36.91
C VAL A 22 8.82 -23.81 37.54
N SER A 23 9.57 -24.55 36.72
CA SER A 23 10.64 -25.44 37.19
C SER A 23 11.89 -24.67 37.68
N GLY A 24 12.03 -23.40 37.32
CA GLY A 24 13.21 -22.61 37.65
C GLY A 24 14.44 -23.01 36.83
N ASP A 25 14.26 -23.61 35.65
CA ASP A 25 15.35 -24.15 34.85
C ASP A 25 16.30 -23.05 34.33
N THR A 26 17.56 -23.45 34.15
CA THR A 26 18.62 -22.62 33.56
C THR A 26 19.18 -23.33 32.33
N GLY A 27 19.22 -22.64 31.20
CA GLY A 27 19.64 -23.22 29.92
C GLY A 27 19.11 -22.44 28.73
N VAL A 28 19.07 -23.06 27.55
CA VAL A 28 18.66 -22.42 26.30
C VAL A 28 17.51 -23.16 25.65
N LEU A 29 16.41 -22.46 25.41
CA LEU A 29 15.35 -22.92 24.51
C LEU A 29 15.69 -22.51 23.08
N LYS A 30 16.02 -23.48 22.23
CA LYS A 30 16.25 -23.31 20.79
C LYS A 30 14.94 -23.51 20.06
N ILE A 31 14.62 -22.60 19.16
CA ILE A 31 13.39 -22.60 18.36
C ILE A 31 13.83 -22.46 16.90
N THR A 32 13.52 -23.43 16.07
CA THR A 32 14.05 -23.54 14.70
C THR A 32 12.91 -23.73 13.72
N ASN A 33 12.90 -22.93 12.65
CA ASN A 33 12.07 -23.20 11.46
C ASN A 33 12.96 -23.49 10.25
N TYR A 34 12.36 -23.59 9.06
CA TYR A 34 13.09 -23.87 7.82
C TYR A 34 14.06 -22.76 7.36
N LYS A 35 14.03 -21.57 7.97
CA LYS A 35 14.83 -20.38 7.58
C LYS A 35 15.88 -20.00 8.61
N GLU A 36 15.53 -20.03 9.89
CA GLU A 36 16.34 -19.42 10.95
C GLU A 36 16.12 -20.11 12.30
N THR A 37 17.15 -20.04 13.15
CA THR A 37 17.09 -20.46 14.56
C THR A 37 17.10 -19.25 15.50
N LYS A 38 16.27 -19.35 16.54
CA LYS A 38 16.21 -18.42 17.67
C LYS A 38 16.57 -19.16 18.96
N LYS A 39 17.27 -18.46 19.85
CA LYS A 39 17.65 -18.95 21.17
C LYS A 39 17.07 -18.03 22.23
N VAL A 40 16.42 -18.61 23.23
CA VAL A 40 15.94 -17.91 24.42
C VAL A 40 16.68 -18.47 25.63
N TYR A 41 17.43 -17.61 26.31
CA TYR A 41 18.27 -17.98 27.44
C TYR A 41 17.50 -17.80 28.74
N PHE A 42 17.42 -18.87 29.52
CA PHE A 42 16.77 -18.91 30.82
C PHE A 42 17.80 -19.00 31.95
N LYS A 43 17.54 -18.29 33.03
CA LYS A 43 18.26 -18.38 34.31
C LYS A 43 17.24 -18.33 35.43
N ASN A 44 17.22 -19.35 36.29
CA ASN A 44 16.25 -19.49 37.38
C ASN A 44 14.78 -19.27 36.92
N GLY A 45 14.41 -19.81 35.75
CA GLY A 45 13.07 -19.67 35.18
C GLY A 45 12.71 -18.26 34.67
N LYS A 46 13.68 -17.34 34.56
CA LYS A 46 13.52 -16.01 33.95
C LYS A 46 14.29 -15.93 32.64
N ILE A 47 13.78 -15.14 31.70
CA ILE A 47 14.46 -14.91 30.42
C ILE A 47 15.47 -13.79 30.62
N ILE A 48 16.73 -14.06 30.27
CA ILE A 48 17.83 -13.10 30.43
C ILE A 48 18.38 -12.58 29.10
N ALA A 49 18.18 -13.31 28.01
CA ALA A 49 18.68 -12.93 26.69
C ALA A 49 17.96 -13.68 25.57
N THR A 50 18.07 -13.15 24.37
CA THR A 50 17.73 -13.83 23.12
C THR A 50 18.86 -13.70 22.11
N ALA A 51 18.97 -14.70 21.22
CA ALA A 51 19.78 -14.62 20.01
C ALA A 51 18.94 -15.10 18.82
N SER A 52 19.25 -14.57 17.65
CA SER A 52 18.57 -14.90 16.39
C SER A 52 19.61 -14.99 15.30
N GLU A 53 19.41 -15.86 14.32
CA GLU A 53 20.23 -15.90 13.10
C GLU A 53 19.80 -14.83 12.09
N ASN A 54 18.68 -14.15 12.33
CA ASN A 54 18.20 -13.06 11.48
C ASN A 54 19.00 -11.77 11.74
N PRO A 55 19.75 -11.24 10.76
CA PRO A 55 20.53 -10.02 10.96
C PRO A 55 19.68 -8.80 11.30
N ASN A 56 18.42 -8.75 10.85
CA ASN A 56 17.50 -7.65 11.16
C ASN A 56 17.09 -7.65 12.63
N GLU A 57 17.18 -8.80 13.29
CA GLU A 57 16.94 -8.97 14.71
C GLU A 57 18.24 -8.85 15.50
N TYR A 58 19.30 -8.18 15.03
CA TYR A 58 20.48 -7.90 15.84
C TYR A 58 20.30 -6.64 16.68
N LEU A 59 20.96 -6.57 17.86
CA LEU A 59 20.84 -5.39 18.74
C LEU A 59 21.31 -4.12 18.03
N GLY A 60 22.39 -4.19 17.24
CA GLY A 60 22.88 -3.05 16.47
C GLY A 60 21.85 -2.50 15.50
N GLN A 61 21.18 -3.36 14.73
CA GLN A 61 20.12 -2.95 13.80
C GLN A 61 18.92 -2.36 14.54
N PHE A 62 18.57 -2.96 15.69
CA PHE A 62 17.55 -2.42 16.57
C PHE A 62 17.91 -0.99 17.03
N LEU A 63 19.13 -0.75 17.51
CA LEU A 63 19.58 0.57 17.95
C LEU A 63 19.63 1.61 16.82
N ILE A 64 20.03 1.21 15.60
CA ILE A 64 19.96 2.07 14.40
C ILE A 64 18.52 2.45 14.11
N SER A 65 17.60 1.46 14.16
CA SER A 65 16.19 1.70 13.90
C SER A 65 15.63 2.73 14.87
N TYR A 66 16.03 2.74 16.14
CA TYR A 66 15.60 3.77 17.11
C TYR A 66 16.41 5.08 17.05
N GLY A 67 17.39 5.19 16.14
CA GLY A 67 18.24 6.37 15.98
C GLY A 67 19.22 6.60 17.11
N ILE A 68 19.55 5.57 17.88
CA ILE A 68 20.49 5.65 19.01
C ILE A 68 21.93 5.67 18.53
N ILE A 69 22.22 4.90 17.47
CA ILE A 69 23.52 4.86 16.81
C ILE A 69 23.32 5.00 15.29
N THR A 70 24.36 5.43 14.58
CA THR A 70 24.38 5.45 13.12
C THR A 70 24.99 4.15 12.58
N GLU A 71 24.84 3.85 11.29
CA GLU A 71 25.53 2.71 10.66
C GLU A 71 27.05 2.79 10.84
N LYS A 72 27.61 3.99 10.70
CA LYS A 72 29.04 4.23 10.93
C LYS A 72 29.42 3.93 12.38
N GLY A 73 28.63 4.45 13.34
CA GLY A 73 28.85 4.20 14.76
C GLY A 73 28.71 2.72 15.13
N LEU A 74 27.77 1.99 14.53
CA LEU A 74 27.66 0.55 14.73
C LEU A 74 28.89 -0.20 14.21
N LYS A 75 29.42 0.20 13.05
CA LYS A 75 30.64 -0.42 12.50
C LYS A 75 31.84 -0.20 13.42
N GLU A 76 32.07 1.05 13.85
CA GLU A 76 33.13 1.40 14.81
C GLU A 76 32.98 0.60 16.12
N ALA A 77 31.74 0.48 16.62
CA ALA A 77 31.41 -0.30 17.81
C ALA A 77 31.69 -1.81 17.64
N ILE A 78 31.33 -2.42 16.52
CA ILE A 78 31.61 -3.84 16.24
C ILE A 78 33.11 -4.10 16.12
N ASP A 79 33.86 -3.21 15.47
CA ASP A 79 35.31 -3.36 15.34
C ASP A 79 36.00 -3.25 16.71
N ALA A 80 35.58 -2.33 17.58
CA ALA A 80 36.04 -2.23 18.96
C ALA A 80 35.64 -3.46 19.82
N GLN A 81 34.46 -4.04 19.55
CA GLN A 81 33.98 -5.23 20.25
C GLN A 81 34.86 -6.46 19.99
N LYS A 82 35.49 -6.59 18.81
CA LYS A 82 36.36 -7.75 18.51
C LYS A 82 37.55 -7.89 19.47
N GLU A 83 38.00 -6.78 20.03
CA GLU A 83 39.11 -6.74 20.99
C GLU A 83 38.65 -6.89 22.44
N LYS A 84 37.34 -6.69 22.72
CA LYS A 84 36.75 -6.71 24.06
C LYS A 84 35.85 -7.94 24.25
N LYS A 85 36.02 -8.72 25.34
CA LYS A 85 35.15 -9.87 25.67
C LYS A 85 33.80 -9.46 26.30
N MET A 86 33.07 -8.53 25.68
CA MET A 86 31.78 -8.02 26.18
C MET A 86 30.73 -7.87 25.08
N MET A 87 29.45 -7.85 25.47
CA MET A 87 28.36 -7.59 24.52
C MET A 87 28.24 -6.11 24.15
N LEU A 88 27.81 -5.84 22.90
CA LEU A 88 27.61 -4.50 22.34
C LEU A 88 26.83 -3.56 23.28
N GLY A 89 25.76 -4.05 23.91
CA GLY A 89 24.94 -3.25 24.82
C GLY A 89 25.73 -2.72 26.02
N LYS A 90 26.60 -3.54 26.63
CA LYS A 90 27.44 -3.15 27.75
C LYS A 90 28.50 -2.14 27.31
N MET A 91 29.16 -2.41 26.20
CA MET A 91 30.19 -1.54 25.64
C MET A 91 29.66 -0.11 25.36
N LEU A 92 28.48 0.01 24.75
CA LEU A 92 27.87 1.32 24.47
C LEU A 92 27.48 2.09 25.75
N VAL A 93 27.24 1.39 26.86
CA VAL A 93 27.01 2.02 28.17
C VAL A 93 28.32 2.50 28.78
N GLU A 94 29.37 1.67 28.74
CA GLU A 94 30.70 2.05 29.24
C GLU A 94 31.32 3.24 28.48
N GLU A 95 31.05 3.33 27.17
CA GLU A 95 31.48 4.46 26.34
C GLU A 95 30.60 5.72 26.51
N GLY A 96 29.58 5.66 27.36
CA GLY A 96 28.71 6.80 27.67
C GLY A 96 27.76 7.21 26.54
N ILE A 97 27.61 6.37 25.51
CA ILE A 97 26.74 6.64 24.35
C ILE A 97 25.26 6.53 24.75
N VAL A 98 24.94 5.60 25.65
CA VAL A 98 23.59 5.35 26.16
C VAL A 98 23.65 5.09 27.66
N SER A 99 22.72 5.64 28.44
CA SER A 99 22.59 5.30 29.87
C SER A 99 22.22 3.82 30.05
N GLU A 100 22.69 3.20 31.14
CA GLU A 100 22.38 1.80 31.47
C GLU A 100 20.88 1.50 31.50
N GLU A 101 20.07 2.35 32.16
CA GLU A 101 18.62 2.18 32.27
C GLU A 101 17.95 2.09 30.89
N LYS A 102 18.26 3.04 30.01
CA LYS A 102 17.75 3.07 28.64
C LYS A 102 18.22 1.88 27.81
N MET A 103 19.47 1.43 27.98
CA MET A 103 19.98 0.24 27.30
C MET A 103 19.26 -1.03 27.79
N LYS A 104 19.06 -1.20 29.09
CA LYS A 104 18.28 -2.31 29.66
C LYS A 104 16.86 -2.35 29.11
N ALA A 105 16.20 -1.18 28.98
CA ALA A 105 14.89 -1.08 28.35
C ALA A 105 14.91 -1.56 26.88
N PHE A 106 15.91 -1.16 26.08
CA PHE A 106 16.06 -1.64 24.70
C PHE A 106 16.32 -3.14 24.61
N ILE A 107 17.17 -3.70 25.48
CA ILE A 107 17.44 -5.14 25.52
C ILE A 107 16.15 -5.90 25.88
N LYS A 108 15.37 -5.41 26.85
CA LYS A 108 14.08 -6.00 27.20
C LYS A 108 13.10 -5.99 26.02
N THR A 109 12.90 -4.85 25.36
CA THR A 109 12.06 -4.79 24.15
C THR A 109 12.57 -5.74 23.07
N LYS A 110 13.88 -5.83 22.88
CA LYS A 110 14.48 -6.73 21.90
C LYS A 110 14.20 -8.20 22.22
N ILE A 111 14.36 -8.61 23.47
CA ILE A 111 14.03 -9.97 23.94
C ILE A 111 12.59 -10.29 23.61
N GLU A 112 11.68 -9.41 24.01
CA GLU A 112 10.24 -9.53 23.78
C GLU A 112 9.93 -9.66 22.27
N GLU A 113 10.41 -8.74 21.42
CA GLU A 113 10.15 -8.77 19.98
C GLU A 113 10.72 -10.02 19.28
N THR A 114 11.88 -10.52 19.73
CA THR A 114 12.46 -11.77 19.19
C THR A 114 11.58 -12.98 19.51
N ILE A 115 10.99 -13.01 20.70
CA ILE A 115 10.09 -14.08 21.11
C ILE A 115 8.76 -13.94 20.37
N TYR A 116 8.19 -12.74 20.31
CA TYR A 116 6.92 -12.50 19.60
C TYR A 116 7.01 -12.92 18.13
N SER A 117 8.13 -12.69 17.45
CA SER A 117 8.29 -13.12 16.07
C SER A 117 8.37 -14.64 15.93
N ALA A 118 8.93 -15.37 16.90
CA ALA A 118 8.89 -16.84 16.92
C ALA A 118 7.47 -17.40 17.07
N PHE A 119 6.61 -16.74 17.86
CA PHE A 119 5.19 -17.13 18.03
C PHE A 119 4.35 -16.94 16.75
N THR A 120 4.85 -16.20 15.75
CA THR A 120 4.18 -16.07 14.45
C THR A 120 4.55 -17.17 13.45
N TRP A 121 5.43 -18.11 13.83
CA TRP A 121 5.80 -19.22 12.96
C TRP A 121 4.72 -20.30 12.98
N GLU A 122 4.25 -20.70 11.80
CA GLU A 122 3.26 -21.77 11.62
C GLU A 122 3.88 -23.17 11.72
N GLU A 123 5.18 -23.30 11.43
CA GLU A 123 5.90 -24.57 11.39
C GLU A 123 7.31 -24.44 11.99
N GLY A 124 7.78 -25.51 12.63
CA GLY A 124 9.15 -25.70 13.08
C GLY A 124 9.24 -26.62 14.30
N GLU A 125 10.35 -26.56 15.03
CA GLU A 125 10.59 -27.34 16.24
C GLU A 125 11.26 -26.53 17.36
N TYR A 126 11.18 -27.03 18.59
CA TYR A 126 11.93 -26.50 19.72
C TYR A 126 12.69 -27.59 20.48
N GLU A 127 13.82 -27.20 21.09
CA GLU A 127 14.63 -28.04 21.98
C GLU A 127 15.17 -27.21 23.13
N PHE A 128 15.04 -27.69 24.36
CA PHE A 128 15.74 -27.13 25.51
C PHE A 128 17.07 -27.83 25.76
N VAL A 129 18.12 -27.03 25.95
CA VAL A 129 19.48 -27.46 26.29
C VAL A 129 19.82 -26.95 27.70
N PRO A 130 19.74 -27.81 28.74
CA PRO A 130 20.07 -27.43 30.11
C PRO A 130 21.53 -27.00 30.26
N GLY A 131 21.78 -25.98 31.08
CA GLY A 131 23.13 -25.54 31.45
C GLY A 131 23.92 -24.78 30.37
N GLU A 132 23.40 -24.63 29.14
CA GLU A 132 23.99 -23.73 28.14
C GLU A 132 23.79 -22.27 28.61
N THR A 133 24.88 -21.50 28.72
CA THR A 133 24.87 -20.10 29.19
C THR A 133 25.62 -19.18 28.24
N ILE A 134 25.48 -17.87 28.42
CA ILE A 134 26.27 -16.86 27.70
C ILE A 134 27.55 -16.59 28.50
N GLU A 135 28.72 -16.79 27.88
CA GLU A 135 30.03 -16.55 28.50
C GLU A 135 30.53 -15.09 28.36
N LEU A 136 29.78 -14.24 27.65
CA LEU A 136 30.11 -12.84 27.45
C LEU A 136 29.55 -11.96 28.57
N ASP A 137 30.33 -10.95 28.93
CA ASP A 137 29.91 -9.94 29.88
C ASP A 137 28.77 -9.07 29.30
N MET A 138 27.65 -9.02 30.03
CA MET A 138 26.39 -8.44 29.56
C MET A 138 25.68 -7.66 30.66
N LEU A 139 24.79 -6.76 30.26
CA LEU A 139 23.89 -6.08 31.20
C LEU A 139 22.83 -7.06 31.69
N GLU A 140 22.67 -7.13 33.00
CA GLU A 140 21.64 -7.98 33.61
C GLU A 140 20.25 -7.40 33.35
N VAL A 141 19.42 -8.19 32.67
CA VAL A 141 18.00 -7.94 32.44
C VAL A 141 17.22 -9.21 32.73
N GLU A 142 16.01 -9.05 33.23
CA GLU A 142 15.09 -10.16 33.46
C GLU A 142 13.75 -9.84 32.83
N VAL A 143 13.23 -10.81 32.09
CA VAL A 143 11.91 -10.75 31.47
C VAL A 143 11.09 -11.92 32.00
N ASP A 144 9.87 -11.62 32.43
CA ASP A 144 8.95 -12.63 32.96
C ASP A 144 8.33 -13.43 31.80
N PRO A 145 8.55 -14.76 31.73
CA PRO A 145 8.03 -15.57 30.63
C PRO A 145 6.50 -15.49 30.49
N ASN A 146 5.77 -15.43 31.61
CA ASN A 146 4.31 -15.39 31.59
C ASN A 146 3.77 -14.12 30.93
N ALA A 147 4.35 -12.96 31.24
CA ALA A 147 3.98 -11.70 30.60
C ALA A 147 4.23 -11.74 29.08
N VAL A 148 5.35 -12.34 28.65
CA VAL A 148 5.69 -12.50 27.24
C VAL A 148 4.72 -13.45 26.54
N ILE A 149 4.39 -14.58 27.15
CA ILE A 149 3.45 -15.56 26.58
C ILE A 149 2.07 -14.92 26.34
N LEU A 150 1.54 -14.21 27.34
CA LEU A 150 0.22 -13.57 27.23
C LEU A 150 0.20 -12.50 26.14
N GLU A 151 1.24 -11.66 26.08
CA GLU A 151 1.34 -10.63 25.03
C GLU A 151 1.56 -11.26 23.66
N ALA A 152 2.34 -12.35 23.55
CA ALA A 152 2.55 -13.06 22.29
C ALA A 152 1.24 -13.62 21.74
N ALA A 153 0.43 -14.29 22.58
CA ALA A 153 -0.89 -14.80 22.21
C ALA A 153 -1.80 -13.67 21.73
N ARG A 154 -1.87 -12.57 22.48
CA ARG A 154 -2.66 -11.39 22.10
C ARG A 154 -2.21 -10.82 20.75
N ARG A 155 -0.91 -10.78 20.47
CA ARG A 155 -0.36 -10.29 19.20
C ARG A 155 -0.67 -11.21 18.03
N VAL A 156 -0.69 -12.52 18.23
CA VAL A 156 -1.07 -13.49 17.19
C VAL A 156 -2.52 -13.27 16.76
N ASP A 157 -3.45 -13.20 17.71
CA ASP A 157 -4.86 -12.91 17.44
C ASP A 157 -5.04 -11.56 16.73
N GLU A 158 -4.30 -10.55 17.17
CA GLU A 158 -4.37 -9.22 16.56
C GLU A 158 -3.79 -9.22 15.14
N TRP A 159 -2.71 -9.96 14.89
CA TRP A 159 -2.16 -10.13 13.56
C TRP A 159 -3.14 -10.79 12.59
N GLU A 160 -3.91 -11.79 13.03
CA GLU A 160 -4.96 -12.39 12.19
C GLU A 160 -6.01 -11.35 11.77
N ARG A 161 -6.41 -10.47 12.69
CA ARG A 161 -7.36 -9.38 12.41
C ARG A 161 -6.77 -8.34 11.47
N ILE A 162 -5.53 -7.94 11.71
CA ILE A 162 -4.78 -6.99 10.88
C ILE A 162 -4.63 -7.53 9.45
N ARG A 163 -4.21 -8.79 9.28
CA ARG A 163 -3.97 -9.40 7.95
C ARG A 163 -5.23 -9.53 7.10
N LYS A 164 -6.42 -9.58 7.70
CA LYS A 164 -7.70 -9.52 6.95
C LYS A 164 -7.92 -8.16 6.26
N VAL A 165 -7.35 -7.08 6.78
CA VAL A 165 -7.48 -5.71 6.24
C VAL A 165 -6.23 -5.25 5.50
N ILE A 166 -5.05 -5.68 5.95
CA ILE A 166 -3.74 -5.40 5.37
C ILE A 166 -3.08 -6.73 4.97
N PRO A 167 -3.51 -7.37 3.86
CA PRO A 167 -2.99 -8.68 3.46
C PRO A 167 -1.50 -8.72 3.14
N SER A 168 -0.93 -7.59 2.70
CA SER A 168 0.50 -7.48 2.46
C SER A 168 1.03 -6.09 2.81
N ARG A 169 2.35 -6.02 3.00
CA ARG A 169 3.12 -4.80 3.28
C ARG A 169 3.04 -3.74 2.18
N ASP A 170 2.65 -4.13 0.97
CA ASP A 170 2.57 -3.25 -0.19
C ASP A 170 1.31 -2.38 -0.23
N TYR A 171 0.31 -2.68 0.61
CA TYR A 171 -0.93 -1.92 0.65
C TYR A 171 -0.68 -0.45 0.99
N ILE A 172 -1.46 0.44 0.40
CA ILE A 172 -1.27 1.88 0.50
C ILE A 172 -2.40 2.48 1.36
N PRO A 173 -2.13 2.98 2.57
CA PRO A 173 -3.13 3.70 3.35
C PRO A 173 -3.46 5.04 2.70
N VAL A 174 -4.73 5.43 2.76
CA VAL A 174 -5.27 6.68 2.22
C VAL A 174 -6.20 7.30 3.25
N ILE A 175 -5.97 8.57 3.57
CA ILE A 175 -6.75 9.34 4.54
C ILE A 175 -8.16 9.61 4.00
N ILE A 176 -9.15 9.50 4.87
CA ILE A 176 -10.53 9.95 4.69
C ILE A 176 -10.68 11.25 5.48
N PHE A 177 -10.39 12.37 4.83
CA PHE A 177 -10.25 13.67 5.49
C PHE A 177 -11.48 14.09 6.29
N ASP A 178 -12.68 13.93 5.73
CA ASP A 178 -13.94 14.30 6.40
C ASP A 178 -14.07 13.60 7.77
N LYS A 179 -13.77 12.29 7.81
CA LYS A 179 -13.81 11.50 9.05
C LYS A 179 -12.77 11.91 10.07
N VAL A 180 -11.59 12.31 9.62
CA VAL A 180 -10.54 12.82 10.51
C VAL A 180 -10.93 14.14 11.14
N VAL A 181 -11.50 15.07 10.35
CA VAL A 181 -11.94 16.39 10.83
C VAL A 181 -13.03 16.25 11.89
N ASP A 182 -14.00 15.36 11.66
CA ASP A 182 -15.09 15.08 12.61
C ASP A 182 -14.60 14.50 13.95
N SER A 183 -13.38 13.97 14.01
CA SER A 183 -12.85 13.21 15.15
C SER A 183 -11.74 13.94 15.91
N LEU A 184 -11.60 15.24 15.71
CA LEU A 184 -10.62 16.07 16.43
C LEU A 184 -11.08 16.36 17.88
N PRO A 185 -10.17 16.41 18.86
CA PRO A 185 -8.72 16.23 18.73
C PRO A 185 -8.30 14.75 18.66
N LEU A 186 -7.28 14.47 17.84
CA LEU A 186 -6.71 13.13 17.72
C LEU A 186 -5.68 12.86 18.83
N SER A 187 -5.48 11.57 19.14
CA SER A 187 -4.35 11.14 19.97
C SER A 187 -3.01 11.49 19.30
N PRO A 188 -1.93 11.74 20.08
CA PRO A 188 -0.62 12.04 19.51
C PRO A 188 -0.11 10.97 18.53
N ASN A 189 -0.40 9.69 18.81
CA ASN A 189 0.00 8.57 17.96
C ASN A 189 -0.76 8.56 16.63
N HIS A 190 -2.08 8.78 16.64
CA HIS A 190 -2.86 8.89 15.40
C HIS A 190 -2.42 10.10 14.59
N ALA A 191 -2.21 11.25 15.23
CA ALA A 191 -1.75 12.46 14.55
C ALA A 191 -0.37 12.27 13.89
N LYS A 192 0.58 11.64 14.59
CA LYS A 192 1.91 11.32 14.02
C LYS A 192 1.78 10.39 12.81
N LEU A 193 1.01 9.31 12.93
CA LEU A 193 0.82 8.33 11.86
C LEU A 193 0.14 8.94 10.64
N LEU A 194 -0.96 9.68 10.82
CA LEU A 194 -1.69 10.32 9.73
C LEU A 194 -0.82 11.30 8.94
N ARG A 195 0.11 12.02 9.59
CA ARG A 195 1.05 12.92 8.88
C ARG A 195 1.96 12.20 7.90
N ALA A 196 2.27 10.93 8.13
CA ALA A 196 3.11 10.15 7.23
C ALA A 196 2.34 9.54 6.05
N ILE A 197 1.01 9.48 6.14
CA ILE A 197 0.15 8.90 5.12
C ILE A 197 -0.10 9.93 4.02
N ASN A 198 0.54 9.73 2.87
CA ASN A 198 0.40 10.59 1.69
C ASN A 198 -0.42 9.97 0.56
N GLY A 199 -1.02 8.80 0.80
CA GLY A 199 -1.79 8.05 -0.21
C GLY A 199 -0.96 7.41 -1.32
N LYS A 200 0.38 7.35 -1.18
CA LYS A 200 1.32 6.75 -2.14
C LYS A 200 2.30 5.77 -1.51
N LYS A 201 2.76 6.05 -0.28
CA LYS A 201 3.66 5.15 0.47
C LYS A 201 2.91 3.88 0.87
N SER A 202 3.55 2.73 0.68
CA SER A 202 3.08 1.45 1.21
C SER A 202 3.20 1.42 2.74
N VAL A 203 2.53 0.45 3.37
CA VAL A 203 2.70 0.18 4.79
C VAL A 203 4.16 -0.10 5.14
N GLU A 204 4.90 -0.84 4.29
CA GLU A 204 6.35 -1.09 4.48
C GLU A 204 7.14 0.22 4.62
N ASN A 205 6.95 1.14 3.68
CA ASN A 205 7.69 2.41 3.66
C ASN A 205 7.35 3.27 4.87
N ILE A 206 6.11 3.21 5.34
CA ILE A 206 5.69 3.90 6.57
C ILE A 206 6.35 3.22 7.78
N ALA A 207 6.39 1.89 7.85
CA ALA A 207 7.01 1.17 8.96
C ALA A 207 8.51 1.49 9.10
N MET A 208 9.23 1.55 7.97
CA MET A 208 10.63 1.95 7.95
C MET A 208 10.85 3.38 8.47
N GLU A 209 9.95 4.32 8.20
CA GLU A 209 10.05 5.71 8.65
C GLU A 209 9.78 5.87 10.15
N PHE A 210 8.91 5.03 10.73
CA PHE A 210 8.45 5.19 12.12
C PHE A 210 9.42 4.67 13.16
N ARG A 211 10.49 3.99 12.76
CA ARG A 211 11.56 3.56 13.68
C ARG A 211 10.99 2.75 14.86
N SER A 212 10.00 1.92 14.55
CA SER A 212 9.18 1.18 15.51
C SER A 212 8.97 -0.24 15.01
N PRO A 213 8.83 -1.24 15.90
CA PRO A 213 8.56 -2.61 15.48
C PRO A 213 7.31 -2.69 14.62
N GLU A 214 7.36 -3.54 13.61
CA GLU A 214 6.35 -3.64 12.56
C GLU A 214 4.93 -3.78 13.12
N PHE A 215 4.77 -4.67 14.12
CA PHE A 215 3.50 -4.91 14.76
C PHE A 215 2.83 -3.61 15.24
N TYR A 216 3.58 -2.70 15.86
CA TYR A 216 3.02 -1.45 16.34
C TYR A 216 2.55 -0.54 15.21
N VAL A 217 3.30 -0.46 14.12
CA VAL A 217 2.93 0.37 12.96
C VAL A 217 1.66 -0.19 12.31
N PHE A 218 1.62 -1.50 12.07
CA PHE A 218 0.46 -2.19 11.53
C PHE A 218 -0.78 -2.06 12.42
N LYS A 219 -0.60 -2.24 13.74
CA LYS A 219 -1.68 -2.08 14.71
C LYS A 219 -2.23 -0.65 14.72
N ASN A 220 -1.38 0.37 14.74
CA ASN A 220 -1.86 1.76 14.70
C ASN A 220 -2.54 2.11 13.36
N LEU A 221 -2.06 1.55 12.24
CA LEU A 221 -2.71 1.69 10.94
C LEU A 221 -4.08 1.00 10.94
N PHE A 222 -4.17 -0.19 11.52
CA PHE A 222 -5.42 -0.91 11.69
C PHE A 222 -6.40 -0.16 12.60
N ASP A 223 -5.96 0.41 13.72
CA ASP A 223 -6.79 1.25 14.58
C ASP A 223 -7.34 2.46 13.80
N CYS A 224 -6.49 3.16 13.05
CA CYS A 224 -6.92 4.27 12.19
C CYS A 224 -7.96 3.82 11.15
N TYR A 225 -7.84 2.60 10.62
CA TYR A 225 -8.83 2.02 9.72
C TYR A 225 -10.15 1.71 10.43
N GLN A 226 -10.10 1.11 11.63
CA GLN A 226 -11.28 0.80 12.42
C GLN A 226 -12.05 2.06 12.85
N ASN A 227 -11.33 3.16 13.12
CA ASN A 227 -11.92 4.46 13.40
C ASN A 227 -12.40 5.21 12.14
N GLY A 228 -12.20 4.64 10.95
CA GLY A 228 -12.63 5.24 9.68
C GLY A 228 -11.78 6.42 9.20
N TYR A 229 -10.62 6.66 9.81
CA TYR A 229 -9.70 7.73 9.41
C TYR A 229 -8.97 7.42 8.12
N ILE A 230 -8.76 6.14 7.83
CA ILE A 230 -8.07 5.68 6.62
C ILE A 230 -8.79 4.50 5.98
N LYS A 231 -8.49 4.29 4.69
CA LYS A 231 -8.74 3.04 3.97
C LYS A 231 -7.46 2.57 3.31
N PHE A 232 -7.38 1.29 2.97
CA PHE A 232 -6.25 0.75 2.21
C PHE A 232 -6.61 0.57 0.74
N LYS A 233 -5.65 0.88 -0.14
CA LYS A 233 -5.68 0.56 -1.57
C LYS A 233 -4.70 -0.56 -1.86
N LYS A 234 -5.03 -1.40 -2.83
CA LYS A 234 -4.11 -2.43 -3.34
C LYS A 234 -2.95 -1.78 -4.10
N PRO A 235 -1.76 -2.40 -4.09
CA PRO A 235 -0.67 -1.98 -4.96
C PRO A 235 -1.12 -1.96 -6.43
N GLY A 236 -0.86 -0.87 -7.13
CA GLY A 236 -1.29 -0.69 -8.53
C GLY A 236 -2.77 -0.34 -8.73
N GLU A 237 -3.56 -0.19 -7.66
CA GLU A 237 -4.93 0.32 -7.74
C GLU A 237 -4.93 1.81 -8.11
N ILE A 238 -5.22 2.11 -9.38
CA ILE A 238 -5.29 3.49 -9.89
C ILE A 238 -6.46 4.20 -9.21
N ASP A 239 -6.21 5.39 -8.68
CA ASP A 239 -7.29 6.25 -8.19
C ASP A 239 -8.13 6.78 -9.35
N LEU A 240 -9.17 6.02 -9.70
CA LEU A 240 -10.06 6.34 -10.81
C LEU A 240 -10.83 7.64 -10.56
N SER A 241 -10.91 8.17 -9.33
CA SER A 241 -11.67 9.39 -9.03
C SER A 241 -11.02 10.64 -9.64
N LEU A 242 -9.69 10.77 -9.51
CA LEU A 242 -8.92 11.86 -10.12
C LEU A 242 -8.90 11.74 -11.64
N ALA A 243 -8.75 10.52 -12.16
CA ALA A 243 -8.83 10.25 -13.60
C ALA A 243 -10.21 10.65 -14.17
N LYS A 244 -11.31 10.26 -13.49
CA LYS A 244 -12.67 10.64 -13.87
C LYS A 244 -12.88 12.16 -13.87
N LYS A 245 -12.36 12.88 -12.86
CA LYS A 245 -12.43 14.35 -12.81
C LYS A 245 -11.66 15.01 -13.96
N SER A 246 -10.45 14.52 -14.25
CA SER A 246 -9.63 15.04 -15.36
C SER A 246 -10.28 14.79 -16.72
N ILE A 247 -10.80 13.57 -16.96
CA ILE A 247 -11.49 13.23 -18.20
C ILE A 247 -12.75 14.08 -18.36
N ARG A 248 -13.55 14.24 -17.30
CA ARG A 248 -14.74 15.12 -17.31
C ARG A 248 -14.38 16.53 -17.80
N ASN A 249 -13.37 17.16 -17.19
CA ASN A 249 -12.97 18.51 -17.54
C ASN A 249 -12.45 18.60 -18.98
N LYS A 250 -11.70 17.59 -19.43
CA LYS A 250 -11.19 17.53 -20.80
C LYS A 250 -12.32 17.37 -21.82
N VAL A 251 -13.34 16.54 -21.54
CA VAL A 251 -14.52 16.37 -22.40
C VAL A 251 -15.27 17.70 -22.56
N PHE A 252 -15.55 18.43 -21.48
CA PHE A 252 -16.19 19.75 -21.58
C PHE A 252 -15.40 20.71 -22.46
N LYS A 253 -14.09 20.81 -22.25
CA LYS A 253 -13.21 21.67 -23.06
C LYS A 253 -13.22 21.29 -24.54
N LEU A 254 -13.22 19.99 -24.86
CA LEU A 254 -13.27 19.52 -26.25
C LEU A 254 -14.60 19.86 -26.92
N ILE A 255 -15.72 19.74 -26.21
CA ILE A 255 -17.05 20.14 -26.71
C ILE A 255 -17.08 21.65 -26.99
N GLU A 256 -16.56 22.47 -26.07
CA GLU A 256 -16.47 23.93 -26.27
C GLU A 256 -15.59 24.32 -27.46
N GLN A 257 -14.53 23.55 -27.71
CA GLN A 257 -13.60 23.77 -28.81
C GLN A 257 -14.09 23.23 -30.16
N GLY A 258 -15.20 22.46 -30.18
CA GLY A 258 -15.70 21.84 -31.40
C GLY A 258 -15.05 20.52 -31.79
N SER A 259 -14.21 19.95 -30.91
CA SER A 259 -13.53 18.66 -31.09
C SER A 259 -14.43 17.52 -30.60
N PHE A 260 -15.55 17.32 -31.28
CA PHE A 260 -16.63 16.43 -30.84
C PHE A 260 -16.27 14.93 -30.89
N LEU A 261 -15.46 14.48 -31.84
CA LEU A 261 -15.04 13.08 -31.98
C LEU A 261 -14.05 12.67 -30.90
N GLU A 262 -13.14 13.55 -30.52
CA GLU A 262 -12.25 13.33 -29.37
C GLU A 262 -13.06 13.26 -28.07
N ALA A 263 -14.06 14.13 -27.91
CA ALA A 263 -14.98 14.10 -26.77
C ALA A 263 -15.76 12.77 -26.73
N PHE A 264 -16.31 12.33 -27.87
CA PHE A 264 -17.02 11.06 -28.00
C PHE A 264 -16.14 9.86 -27.61
N THR A 265 -14.90 9.83 -28.10
CA THR A 265 -13.93 8.77 -27.80
C THR A 265 -13.62 8.69 -26.31
N LEU A 266 -13.39 9.83 -25.64
CA LEU A 266 -13.14 9.86 -24.19
C LEU A 266 -14.35 9.40 -23.38
N ILE A 267 -15.57 9.69 -23.84
CA ILE A 267 -16.81 9.23 -23.22
C ILE A 267 -16.94 7.70 -23.34
N GLU A 268 -16.61 7.11 -24.50
CA GLU A 268 -16.59 5.65 -24.67
C GLU A 268 -15.55 5.01 -23.74
N VAL A 269 -14.36 5.61 -23.61
CA VAL A 269 -13.34 5.14 -22.66
C VAL A 269 -13.85 5.16 -21.22
N LEU A 270 -14.62 6.17 -20.80
CA LEU A 270 -15.23 6.21 -19.46
C LEU A 270 -16.21 5.04 -19.23
N SER A 271 -17.01 4.72 -20.25
CA SER A 271 -17.97 3.62 -20.19
C SER A 271 -17.27 2.25 -20.11
N PHE A 272 -16.30 1.99 -20.99
CA PHE A 272 -15.66 0.67 -21.10
C PHE A 272 -14.51 0.44 -20.12
N LYS A 273 -13.60 1.41 -19.97
CA LYS A 273 -12.37 1.25 -19.18
C LYS A 273 -12.56 1.61 -17.71
N TYR A 274 -13.33 2.67 -17.43
CA TYR A 274 -13.52 3.19 -16.08
C TYR A 274 -14.84 2.75 -15.42
N ARG A 275 -15.64 1.94 -16.13
CA ARG A 275 -16.93 1.33 -15.69
C ARG A 275 -17.85 2.34 -14.99
N ASP A 276 -17.94 3.55 -15.53
CA ASP A 276 -18.82 4.61 -14.98
C ASP A 276 -19.89 5.01 -16.02
N PRO A 277 -20.89 4.14 -16.25
CA PRO A 277 -21.90 4.36 -17.28
C PRO A 277 -22.76 5.59 -16.97
N LYS A 278 -22.92 5.94 -15.68
CA LYS A 278 -23.68 7.14 -15.29
C LYS A 278 -22.99 8.41 -15.77
N LEU A 279 -21.71 8.58 -15.43
CA LEU A 279 -20.96 9.76 -15.88
C LEU A 279 -20.81 9.80 -17.40
N ALA A 280 -20.57 8.66 -18.05
CA ALA A 280 -20.48 8.58 -19.50
C ALA A 280 -21.81 8.99 -20.16
N ASN A 281 -22.95 8.54 -19.64
CA ASN A 281 -24.27 8.92 -20.14
C ASN A 281 -24.56 10.42 -19.96
N ASP A 282 -24.21 10.99 -18.80
CA ASP A 282 -24.40 12.41 -18.53
C ASP A 282 -23.57 13.29 -19.49
N LEU A 283 -22.31 12.93 -19.70
CA LEU A 283 -21.44 13.62 -20.66
C LEU A 283 -21.90 13.44 -22.11
N ASN A 284 -22.37 12.23 -22.47
CA ASN A 284 -22.90 11.98 -23.80
C ASN A 284 -24.15 12.83 -24.07
N LYS A 285 -25.04 13.02 -23.09
CA LYS A 285 -26.19 13.93 -23.24
C LYS A 285 -25.75 15.37 -23.55
N VAL A 286 -24.71 15.86 -22.87
CA VAL A 286 -24.16 17.21 -23.14
C VAL A 286 -23.59 17.29 -24.56
N LEU A 287 -22.80 16.29 -24.97
CA LEU A 287 -22.25 16.23 -26.33
C LEU A 287 -23.36 16.18 -27.39
N GLN A 288 -24.32 15.28 -27.23
CA GLN A 288 -25.39 15.10 -28.22
C GLN A 288 -26.28 16.33 -28.33
N LYS A 289 -26.54 17.05 -27.22
CA LYS A 289 -27.24 18.33 -27.27
C LYS A 289 -26.50 19.36 -28.15
N LYS A 290 -25.17 19.44 -28.02
CA LYS A 290 -24.35 20.34 -28.84
C LYS A 290 -24.32 19.93 -30.32
N VAL A 291 -24.27 18.63 -30.57
CA VAL A 291 -24.36 18.06 -31.92
C VAL A 291 -25.72 18.40 -32.54
N GLU A 292 -26.81 18.21 -31.82
CA GLU A 292 -28.18 18.52 -32.26
C GLU A 292 -28.38 20.00 -32.60
N GLU A 293 -27.78 20.94 -31.84
CA GLU A 293 -27.77 22.36 -32.20
C GLU A 293 -27.18 22.62 -33.60
N ILE A 294 -26.23 21.80 -34.05
CA ILE A 294 -25.54 21.92 -35.33
C ILE A 294 -26.28 21.16 -36.43
N VAL A 295 -26.55 19.88 -36.24
CA VAL A 295 -27.12 19.00 -37.28
C VAL A 295 -28.64 18.97 -37.31
N GLY A 296 -29.31 19.47 -36.27
CA GLY A 296 -30.76 19.39 -36.09
C GLY A 296 -31.27 17.95 -35.96
N ASP A 297 -32.48 17.73 -36.43
CA ASP A 297 -33.10 16.40 -36.55
C ASP A 297 -32.45 15.51 -37.63
N GLY A 298 -31.47 16.06 -38.38
CA GLY A 298 -30.77 15.37 -39.48
C GLY A 298 -31.42 15.56 -40.85
N SER A 299 -32.44 16.43 -40.97
CA SER A 299 -33.04 16.81 -42.26
C SER A 299 -32.16 17.75 -43.10
N LYS A 300 -31.13 18.36 -42.50
CA LYS A 300 -30.20 19.27 -43.18
C LYS A 300 -29.42 18.55 -44.30
N ILE A 301 -29.20 19.23 -45.42
CA ILE A 301 -28.44 18.71 -46.57
C ILE A 301 -26.99 19.20 -46.47
N PRO A 302 -26.00 18.34 -46.20
CA PRO A 302 -24.59 18.71 -46.18
C PRO A 302 -24.04 18.96 -47.59
N LYS A 303 -23.20 19.99 -47.73
CA LYS A 303 -22.43 20.31 -48.94
C LYS A 303 -20.97 20.53 -48.58
N LEU A 304 -20.07 19.96 -49.38
CA LEU A 304 -18.63 20.20 -49.25
C LEU A 304 -18.32 21.67 -49.56
N THR A 305 -17.51 22.30 -48.72
CA THR A 305 -17.03 23.68 -48.90
C THR A 305 -15.67 23.75 -49.58
N LYS A 306 -14.98 22.59 -49.68
CA LYS A 306 -13.64 22.43 -50.24
C LYS A 306 -13.68 21.54 -51.48
N THR A 307 -12.71 21.73 -52.37
CA THR A 307 -12.52 20.89 -53.55
C THR A 307 -12.05 19.48 -53.18
N ILE A 308 -12.23 18.52 -54.09
CA ILE A 308 -11.80 17.13 -53.90
C ILE A 308 -10.28 17.04 -53.61
N ASN A 309 -9.47 17.86 -54.29
CA ASN A 309 -8.01 17.87 -54.10
C ASN A 309 -7.62 18.39 -52.71
N GLU A 310 -8.33 19.42 -52.20
CA GLU A 310 -8.10 19.92 -50.84
C GLU A 310 -8.51 18.90 -49.78
N ILE A 311 -9.63 18.20 -49.98
CA ILE A 311 -10.09 17.13 -49.08
C ILE A 311 -9.10 15.98 -49.08
N ALA A 312 -8.58 15.57 -50.26
CA ALA A 312 -7.61 14.49 -50.37
C ALA A 312 -6.27 14.80 -49.66
N ALA A 313 -5.93 16.08 -49.49
CA ALA A 313 -4.73 16.52 -48.75
C ALA A 313 -4.95 16.59 -47.22
N MET A 314 -6.20 16.47 -46.75
CA MET A 314 -6.53 16.47 -45.32
C MET A 314 -6.50 15.05 -44.74
N THR A 315 -6.30 14.94 -43.42
CA THR A 315 -6.31 13.66 -42.71
C THR A 315 -7.69 13.39 -42.12
N PHE A 316 -8.27 12.25 -42.49
CA PHE A 316 -9.56 11.78 -41.99
C PHE A 316 -9.45 10.35 -41.48
N SER A 317 -10.22 10.02 -40.45
CA SER A 317 -10.48 8.63 -40.09
C SER A 317 -11.25 7.90 -41.21
N PRO A 318 -11.23 6.56 -41.25
CA PRO A 318 -12.02 5.80 -42.22
C PRO A 318 -13.51 6.13 -42.19
N GLU A 319 -14.06 6.41 -41.02
CA GLU A 319 -15.48 6.76 -40.83
C GLU A 319 -15.80 8.18 -41.33
N GLU A 320 -14.92 9.15 -41.07
CA GLU A 320 -15.01 10.51 -41.64
C GLU A 320 -14.94 10.46 -43.16
N GLY A 321 -13.94 9.77 -43.72
CA GLY A 321 -13.77 9.62 -45.16
C GLY A 321 -14.97 8.93 -45.82
N PHE A 322 -15.53 7.91 -45.17
CA PHE A 322 -16.75 7.25 -45.63
C PHE A 322 -17.92 8.24 -45.74
N LEU A 323 -18.21 9.01 -44.68
CA LEU A 323 -19.32 9.96 -44.70
C LEU A 323 -19.08 11.08 -45.73
N ILE A 324 -17.87 11.64 -45.79
CA ILE A 324 -17.48 12.66 -46.78
C ILE A 324 -17.74 12.16 -48.21
N SER A 325 -17.39 10.91 -48.51
CA SER A 325 -17.60 10.31 -49.85
C SER A 325 -19.08 10.21 -50.27
N ARG A 326 -20.02 10.30 -49.32
CA ARG A 326 -21.47 10.23 -49.55
C ARG A 326 -22.13 11.61 -49.59
N ILE A 327 -21.38 12.69 -49.36
CA ILE A 327 -21.89 14.06 -49.45
C ILE A 327 -21.97 14.45 -50.92
N ASN A 328 -23.17 14.32 -51.50
CA ASN A 328 -23.49 14.70 -52.88
C ASN A 328 -24.22 16.06 -52.99
N GLY A 329 -24.51 16.71 -51.86
CA GLY A 329 -25.24 17.98 -51.81
C GLY A 329 -26.74 17.90 -52.11
N SER A 330 -27.30 16.69 -52.19
CA SER A 330 -28.74 16.44 -52.42
C SER A 330 -29.38 15.56 -51.35
N TRP A 331 -28.60 14.69 -50.69
CA TRP A 331 -29.09 13.83 -49.62
C TRP A 331 -28.94 14.49 -48.26
N ASP A 332 -29.96 14.39 -47.42
CA ASP A 332 -29.90 14.82 -46.03
C ASP A 332 -29.04 13.89 -45.16
N ILE A 333 -28.70 14.36 -43.95
CA ILE A 333 -27.88 13.61 -42.99
C ILE A 333 -28.49 12.24 -42.68
N ASN A 334 -29.81 12.16 -42.43
CA ASN A 334 -30.47 10.90 -42.07
C ASN A 334 -30.39 9.88 -43.21
N SER A 335 -30.57 10.32 -44.45
CA SER A 335 -30.42 9.51 -45.66
C SER A 335 -29.01 8.95 -45.80
N ILE A 336 -27.98 9.77 -45.54
CA ILE A 336 -26.58 9.32 -45.58
C ILE A 336 -26.28 8.34 -44.42
N ILE A 337 -26.78 8.62 -43.22
CA ILE A 337 -26.60 7.73 -42.06
C ILE A 337 -27.25 6.37 -42.31
N LYS A 338 -28.43 6.32 -42.93
CA LYS A 338 -29.17 5.07 -43.18
C LYS A 338 -28.41 4.07 -44.04
N ILE A 339 -27.55 4.54 -44.93
CA ILE A 339 -26.71 3.70 -45.79
C ILE A 339 -25.28 3.53 -45.25
N SER A 340 -25.01 4.05 -44.06
CA SER A 340 -23.70 4.02 -43.42
C SER A 340 -23.61 2.85 -42.43
N PRO A 341 -22.47 2.16 -42.35
CA PRO A 341 -22.22 1.17 -41.30
C PRO A 341 -21.96 1.81 -39.92
N ILE A 342 -21.92 3.15 -39.84
CA ILE A 342 -21.57 3.90 -38.63
C ILE A 342 -22.81 4.10 -37.76
N LYS A 343 -22.68 3.85 -36.45
CA LYS A 343 -23.76 4.10 -35.48
C LYS A 343 -24.24 5.55 -35.54
N GLU A 344 -25.56 5.75 -35.46
CA GLU A 344 -26.20 7.06 -35.65
C GLU A 344 -25.58 8.18 -34.82
N ASN A 345 -25.44 8.01 -33.49
CA ASN A 345 -24.86 9.05 -32.61
C ASN A 345 -23.45 9.44 -33.04
N LYS A 346 -22.64 8.47 -33.48
CA LYS A 346 -21.27 8.72 -33.95
C LYS A 346 -21.29 9.43 -35.30
N ALA A 347 -22.14 9.01 -36.22
CA ALA A 347 -22.28 9.63 -37.53
C ALA A 347 -22.76 11.10 -37.44
N ARG A 348 -23.76 11.40 -36.60
CA ARG A 348 -24.20 12.77 -36.31
C ARG A 348 -23.07 13.61 -35.71
N THR A 349 -22.28 13.03 -34.81
CA THR A 349 -21.10 13.68 -34.22
C THR A 349 -20.05 14.03 -35.29
N ILE A 350 -19.81 13.12 -36.25
CA ILE A 350 -18.91 13.37 -37.39
C ILE A 350 -19.42 14.56 -38.22
N PHE A 351 -20.69 14.59 -38.60
CA PHE A 351 -21.25 15.71 -39.36
C PHE A 351 -21.12 17.05 -38.63
N ALA A 352 -21.38 17.08 -37.31
CA ALA A 352 -21.20 18.28 -36.52
C ALA A 352 -19.73 18.75 -36.50
N GLU A 353 -18.76 17.83 -36.39
CA GLU A 353 -17.34 18.17 -36.40
C GLU A 353 -16.87 18.67 -37.78
N LEU A 354 -17.31 18.02 -38.86
CA LEU A 354 -17.02 18.46 -40.22
C LEU A 354 -17.57 19.88 -40.49
N TYR A 355 -18.75 20.20 -39.96
CA TYR A 355 -19.34 21.53 -40.06
C TYR A 355 -18.50 22.55 -39.27
N GLN A 356 -18.14 22.21 -38.04
CA GLN A 356 -17.34 23.07 -37.16
C GLN A 356 -15.94 23.35 -37.71
N LYS A 357 -15.34 22.37 -38.39
CA LYS A 357 -14.06 22.51 -39.12
C LYS A 357 -14.21 23.24 -40.46
N GLY A 358 -15.42 23.64 -40.84
CA GLY A 358 -15.71 24.33 -42.10
C GLY A 358 -15.45 23.47 -43.34
N ILE A 359 -15.51 22.15 -43.22
CA ILE A 359 -15.37 21.19 -44.34
C ILE A 359 -16.70 21.00 -45.05
N ILE A 360 -17.79 21.12 -44.31
CA ILE A 360 -19.15 21.10 -44.84
C ILE A 360 -19.92 22.34 -44.39
N LYS A 361 -20.94 22.68 -45.16
CA LYS A 361 -22.01 23.61 -44.78
C LYS A 361 -23.35 22.90 -44.94
N PHE A 362 -24.37 23.41 -44.26
CA PHE A 362 -25.74 22.95 -44.47
C PHE A 362 -26.49 23.99 -45.29
N ASP A 363 -27.23 23.55 -46.30
CA ASP A 363 -28.26 24.39 -46.89
C ASP A 363 -29.49 24.38 -45.97
N GLY A 364 -30.14 25.54 -45.85
CA GLY A 364 -31.25 25.80 -44.92
C GLY A 364 -32.51 25.00 -45.23
#